data_AF-A0A9W7YDI7-F1
#
_entry.id   AF-A0A9W7YDI7-F1
#
_cell.length_a   1.000
_cell.length_b   1.000
_cell.length_c   1.000
_cell.angle_alpha   90.00
_cell.angle_beta   90.00
_cell.angle_gamma   90.00
#
_symmetry.space_group_name_H-M   'P 1'
#
loop_
_entity.id
_entity.type
_entity.pdbx_description
1 polymer ?
#
loop_
_entity_poly.entity_id
_entity_poly.type
_entity_poly.pdbx_seq_one_letter_code
_entity_poly.pdbx_strand_id
1 'polypeptide(L)'
;MRLTPAGVAAIRAYSTEKGRVPPAEKANSIIDAFPGKSLVAKSGYFAGAAGLTALLISKEIYVLNEETILLVAFGSILAVLYKVIKEPYASWADSTLKAFEDALTTARGEHKSVVLAQIESKSKLKDIVDYTKSMFGMSKEIATMNAEAFELQQKVALTAEVKSVLDSWVRYESSVRENEQKALAAKVIGNIRAQLTSPKTQEEIVAQCLRDIQAIAKAA
;
A
#
# COMPACT_ATOMS: atom_id res chain seq x y z
N MET A 1 -74.15 20.90 20.58
CA MET A 1 -74.19 20.43 22.00
C MET A 1 -72.80 19.86 22.28
N ARG A 2 -71.90 20.43 23.09
CA ARG A 2 -72.02 21.32 24.26
C ARG A 2 -70.81 22.24 24.34
N LEU A 3 -71.07 23.51 24.66
CA LEU A 3 -70.10 24.42 25.29
C LEU A 3 -70.01 24.03 26.77
N THR A 4 -68.80 23.96 27.33
CA THR A 4 -68.58 23.91 28.78
C THR A 4 -67.51 24.93 29.18
N PRO A 5 -67.70 25.67 30.30
CA PRO A 5 -66.99 26.90 30.58
C PRO A 5 -65.61 26.64 31.21
N ALA A 6 -64.60 27.37 30.76
CA ALA A 6 -63.30 27.45 31.42
C ALA A 6 -63.46 28.27 32.72
N GLY A 7 -63.45 27.59 33.86
CA GLY A 7 -63.46 28.23 35.18
C GLY A 7 -62.19 29.05 35.41
N VAL A 8 -62.37 30.31 35.77
CA VAL A 8 -61.31 31.19 36.27
C VAL A 8 -60.80 30.65 37.60
N ALA A 9 -59.65 29.99 37.59
CA ALA A 9 -58.94 29.62 38.79
C ALA A 9 -58.06 30.78 39.25
N ALA A 10 -58.47 31.43 40.34
CA ALA A 10 -57.65 32.42 41.04
C ALA A 10 -56.33 31.77 41.50
N ILE A 11 -55.19 32.28 41.03
CA ILE A 11 -53.87 31.88 41.49
C ILE A 11 -53.68 32.48 42.89
N ARG A 12 -54.04 31.71 43.93
CA ARG A 12 -53.46 31.92 45.27
C ARG A 12 -52.03 31.42 45.22
N ALA A 13 -51.07 32.34 45.32
CA ALA A 13 -49.67 32.00 45.57
C ALA A 13 -49.54 31.46 47.01
N TYR A 14 -49.81 30.18 47.21
CA TYR A 14 -49.35 29.45 48.38
C TYR A 14 -47.89 29.02 48.14
N SER A 15 -46.97 29.54 48.95
CA SER A 15 -45.59 29.08 48.98
C SER A 15 -45.56 27.64 49.50
N THR A 16 -45.45 26.67 48.60
CA THR A 16 -45.18 25.28 48.96
C THR A 16 -43.68 25.12 49.27
N GLU A 17 -43.38 24.71 50.51
CA GLU A 17 -42.04 24.34 50.97
C GLU A 17 -41.55 23.05 50.31
N LYS A 18 -41.15 23.10 49.03
CA LYS A 18 -40.40 22.02 48.39
C LYS A 18 -39.09 22.57 47.84
N GLY A 19 -37.98 22.26 48.54
CA GLY A 19 -36.61 22.58 48.10
C GLY A 19 -36.04 23.91 48.63
N ARG A 20 -36.10 24.14 49.95
CA ARG A 20 -35.42 25.30 50.56
C ARG A 20 -33.93 24.97 50.72
N VAL A 21 -33.15 25.21 49.67
CA VAL A 21 -31.70 25.42 49.76
C VAL A 21 -31.45 26.37 50.94
N PRO A 22 -30.52 26.08 51.87
CA PRO A 22 -30.35 26.88 53.07
C PRO A 22 -30.16 28.36 52.67
N PRO A 23 -30.76 29.32 53.40
CA PRO A 23 -30.72 30.73 53.03
C PRO A 23 -29.30 31.25 52.75
N ALA A 24 -28.32 30.71 53.48
CA ALA A 24 -26.90 30.99 53.28
C ALA A 24 -26.39 30.59 51.87
N GLU A 25 -26.77 29.43 51.35
CA GLU A 25 -26.33 28.96 50.03
C GLU A 25 -26.97 29.75 48.88
N LYS A 26 -28.23 30.19 49.04
CA LYS A 26 -28.88 31.08 48.06
C LYS A 26 -28.28 32.48 48.07
N ALA A 27 -27.92 33.00 49.23
CA ALA A 27 -27.25 34.29 49.34
C ALA A 27 -25.86 34.23 48.68
N ASN A 28 -25.12 33.14 48.89
CA ASN A 28 -23.82 32.92 48.26
C ASN A 28 -23.93 32.84 46.74
N SER A 29 -24.94 32.15 46.18
CA SER A 29 -25.12 32.08 44.72
C SER A 29 -25.46 33.42 44.07
N ILE A 30 -26.16 34.31 44.79
CA ILE A 30 -26.42 35.68 44.34
C ILE A 30 -25.14 36.52 44.37
N ILE A 31 -24.34 36.41 45.44
CA ILE A 31 -23.06 37.10 45.57
C ILE A 31 -22.07 36.61 44.50
N ASP A 32 -22.07 35.31 44.21
CA ASP A 32 -21.19 34.70 43.23
C ASP A 32 -21.51 35.09 41.78
N ALA A 33 -22.76 35.45 41.48
CA ALA A 33 -23.17 35.97 40.17
C ALA A 33 -22.58 37.35 39.84
N PHE A 34 -22.11 38.12 40.83
CA PHE A 34 -21.47 39.41 40.58
C PHE A 34 -20.02 39.27 40.10
N PRO A 35 -19.58 40.12 39.16
CA PRO A 35 -18.24 40.05 38.59
C PRO A 35 -17.17 40.36 39.65
N GLY A 36 -16.11 39.56 39.67
CA GLY A 36 -14.98 39.73 40.59
C GLY A 36 -14.52 38.41 41.21
N LYS A 37 -13.21 38.31 41.50
CA LYS A 37 -12.59 37.11 42.09
C LYS A 37 -12.50 37.14 43.63
N SER A 38 -12.78 38.28 44.27
CA SER A 38 -12.70 38.48 45.72
C SER A 38 -14.10 38.64 46.34
N LEU A 39 -14.32 38.03 47.51
CA LEU A 39 -15.57 38.18 48.28
C LEU A 39 -15.85 39.64 48.66
N VAL A 40 -14.80 40.42 48.97
CA VAL A 40 -14.92 41.85 49.28
C VAL A 40 -15.34 42.64 48.05
N ALA A 41 -14.85 42.27 46.86
CA ALA A 41 -15.27 42.91 45.63
C ALA A 41 -16.73 42.57 45.28
N LYS A 42 -17.12 41.30 45.40
CA LYS A 42 -18.49 40.84 45.13
C LYS A 42 -19.50 41.49 46.08
N SER A 43 -19.23 41.47 47.39
CA SER A 43 -20.08 42.15 48.38
C SER A 43 -20.03 43.67 48.24
N GLY A 44 -18.88 44.22 47.83
CA GLY A 44 -18.69 45.64 47.54
C GLY A 44 -19.56 46.15 46.39
N TYR A 45 -19.72 45.38 45.30
CA TYR A 45 -20.63 45.74 44.22
C TYR A 45 -22.10 45.70 44.66
N PHE A 46 -22.49 44.68 45.41
CA PHE A 46 -23.85 44.56 45.93
C PHE A 46 -24.17 45.69 46.92
N ALA A 47 -23.28 45.93 47.89
CA ALA A 47 -23.42 46.99 48.88
C ALA A 47 -23.35 48.39 48.24
N GLY A 48 -22.50 48.56 47.22
CA GLY A 48 -22.41 49.79 46.44
C GLY A 48 -23.69 50.06 45.64
N ALA A 49 -24.24 49.05 44.97
CA ALA A 49 -25.52 49.18 44.27
C ALA A 49 -26.68 49.48 45.22
N ALA A 50 -26.77 48.75 46.34
CA ALA A 50 -27.79 48.99 47.37
C ALA A 50 -27.66 50.36 48.04
N GLY A 51 -26.43 50.82 48.27
CA GLY A 51 -26.13 52.14 48.82
C GLY A 51 -26.51 53.25 47.82
N LEU A 52 -26.16 53.09 46.54
CA LEU A 52 -26.52 54.05 45.49
C LEU A 52 -28.04 54.14 45.32
N THR A 53 -28.76 53.02 45.28
CA THR A 53 -30.23 53.05 45.19
C THR A 53 -30.86 53.70 46.42
N ALA A 54 -30.38 53.39 47.62
CA ALA A 54 -30.83 54.02 48.86
C ALA A 54 -30.57 55.53 48.85
N LEU A 55 -29.41 55.99 48.35
CA LEU A 55 -29.09 57.41 48.22
C LEU A 55 -29.96 58.13 47.18
N LEU A 56 -30.24 57.49 46.04
CA LEU A 56 -31.10 58.06 44.99
C LEU A 56 -32.53 58.27 45.49
N ILE A 57 -33.06 57.33 46.27
CA ILE A 57 -34.38 57.43 46.91
C ILE A 57 -34.33 58.46 48.05
N SER A 58 -33.34 58.36 48.94
CA SER A 58 -33.25 59.21 50.14
C SER A 58 -33.04 60.69 49.82
N LYS A 59 -32.37 61.02 48.72
CA LYS A 59 -32.15 62.41 48.27
C LYS A 59 -33.14 62.85 47.18
N GLU A 60 -34.13 62.03 46.85
CA GLU A 60 -35.11 62.29 45.77
C GLU A 60 -34.45 62.64 44.42
N ILE A 61 -33.21 62.21 44.20
CA ILE A 61 -32.49 62.43 42.94
C ILE A 61 -33.22 61.67 41.81
N TYR A 62 -33.89 60.57 42.15
CA TYR A 62 -34.79 59.85 41.26
C TYR A 62 -36.24 59.98 41.74
N VAL A 63 -37.07 60.67 40.95
CA VAL A 63 -38.50 60.88 41.23
C VAL A 63 -39.32 59.82 40.48
N LEU A 64 -40.12 59.04 41.22
CA LEU A 64 -41.03 58.06 40.64
C LEU A 64 -42.19 58.77 39.93
N ASN A 65 -42.08 58.88 38.60
CA ASN A 65 -43.12 59.40 37.72
C ASN A 65 -43.67 58.30 36.78
N GLU A 66 -44.64 58.64 35.95
CA GLU A 66 -45.24 57.77 34.92
C GLU A 66 -44.20 57.12 33.99
N GLU A 67 -43.11 57.82 33.67
CA GLU A 67 -42.01 57.28 32.85
C GLU A 67 -41.28 56.08 33.49
N THR A 68 -41.37 55.91 34.81
CA THR A 68 -40.75 54.75 35.49
C THR A 68 -41.47 53.44 35.16
N ILE A 69 -42.78 53.49 34.90
CA ILE A 69 -43.57 52.34 34.45
C ILE A 69 -43.14 51.96 33.02
N LEU A 70 -42.92 52.96 32.17
CA LEU A 70 -42.42 52.75 30.80
C LEU A 70 -41.01 52.15 30.80
N LEU A 71 -40.11 52.62 31.67
CA LEU A 71 -38.76 52.07 31.82
C LEU A 71 -38.81 50.59 32.24
N VAL A 72 -39.61 50.25 33.25
CA VAL A 72 -39.77 48.86 33.72
C VAL A 72 -40.35 47.97 32.63
N ALA A 73 -41.39 48.44 31.92
CA ALA A 73 -42.00 47.70 30.82
C ALA A 73 -40.99 47.46 29.69
N PHE A 74 -40.28 48.51 29.23
CA PHE A 74 -39.25 48.41 28.19
C PHE A 74 -38.10 47.50 28.61
N GLY A 75 -37.62 47.62 29.85
CA GLY A 75 -36.57 46.77 30.40
C GLY A 75 -36.98 45.29 30.45
N SER A 76 -38.25 45.01 30.79
CA SER A 76 -38.76 43.63 30.79
C SER A 76 -38.81 43.02 29.39
N ILE A 77 -39.22 43.81 28.38
CA ILE A 77 -39.26 43.38 26.97
C ILE A 77 -37.83 43.13 26.47
N LEU A 78 -36.88 44.02 26.75
CA LEU A 78 -35.47 43.83 26.40
C LEU A 78 -34.87 42.59 27.04
N ALA A 79 -35.20 42.29 28.30
CA ALA A 79 -34.70 41.11 28.99
C ALA A 79 -35.21 39.81 28.34
N VAL A 80 -36.47 39.77 27.92
CA VAL A 80 -37.04 38.63 27.18
C VAL A 80 -36.40 38.54 25.79
N LEU A 81 -36.29 39.65 25.07
CA LEU A 81 -35.69 39.71 23.73
C LEU A 81 -34.24 39.23 23.74
N TYR A 82 -33.45 39.66 24.72
CA TYR A 82 -32.07 39.22 24.90
C TYR A 82 -31.97 37.70 25.08
N LYS A 83 -32.86 37.11 25.90
CA LYS A 83 -32.87 35.65 26.09
C LYS A 83 -33.23 34.90 24.80
N VAL A 84 -34.17 35.42 24.01
CA VAL A 84 -34.62 34.78 22.77
C VAL A 84 -33.58 34.89 21.65
N ILE A 85 -32.88 36.01 21.52
CA ILE A 85 -31.93 36.24 20.41
C ILE A 85 -30.56 35.63 20.69
N LYS A 86 -30.14 35.53 21.96
CA LYS A 86 -28.78 35.10 22.33
C LYS A 86 -28.39 33.74 21.74
N GLU A 87 -29.22 32.72 21.93
CA GLU A 87 -28.94 31.36 21.48
C GLU A 87 -28.93 31.19 19.94
N PRO A 88 -29.93 31.68 19.18
CA PRO A 88 -29.90 31.56 17.72
C PRO A 88 -28.76 32.40 17.11
N TYR A 89 -28.44 33.57 17.68
CA TYR A 89 -27.31 34.36 17.18
C TYR A 89 -25.97 33.67 17.44
N ALA A 90 -25.77 33.12 18.64
CA ALA A 90 -24.54 32.39 18.97
C ALA A 90 -24.36 31.15 18.07
N SER A 91 -25.42 30.36 17.87
CA SER A 91 -25.35 29.17 17.00
C SER A 91 -25.12 29.53 15.53
N TRP A 92 -25.74 30.61 15.04
CA TRP A 92 -25.47 31.13 13.69
C TRP A 92 -24.01 31.60 13.53
N ALA A 93 -23.47 32.32 14.51
CA ALA A 93 -22.08 32.76 14.50
C ALA A 93 -21.11 31.57 14.52
N ASP A 94 -21.34 30.59 15.38
CA ASP A 94 -20.50 29.39 15.50
C ASP A 94 -20.52 28.55 14.22
N SER A 95 -21.69 28.37 13.59
CA SER A 95 -21.82 27.63 12.33
C SER A 95 -21.11 28.31 11.17
N THR A 96 -21.20 29.64 11.07
CA THR A 96 -20.49 30.42 10.07
C THR A 96 -18.98 30.34 10.26
N LEU A 97 -18.52 30.45 11.51
CA LEU A 97 -17.10 30.35 11.84
C LEU A 97 -16.55 28.96 11.48
N LYS A 98 -17.27 27.89 11.82
CA LYS A 98 -16.90 26.52 11.45
C LYS A 98 -16.86 26.31 9.95
N ALA A 99 -17.83 26.84 9.19
CA ALA A 99 -17.82 26.74 7.74
C ALA A 99 -16.57 27.40 7.12
N PHE A 100 -16.13 28.54 7.65
CA PHE A 100 -14.88 29.17 7.22
C PHE A 100 -13.65 28.37 7.61
N GLU A 101 -13.60 27.84 8.83
CA GLU A 101 -12.49 27.01 9.31
C GLU A 101 -12.35 25.71 8.49
N ASP A 102 -13.47 25.04 8.21
CA ASP A 102 -13.53 23.82 7.41
C ASP A 102 -13.11 24.09 5.96
N ALA A 103 -13.58 25.18 5.35
CA ALA A 103 -13.17 25.57 4.00
C ALA A 103 -11.66 25.85 3.92
N LEU A 104 -11.10 26.58 4.88
CA LEU A 104 -9.67 26.89 4.91
C LEU A 104 -8.81 25.65 5.18
N THR A 105 -9.27 24.77 6.07
CA THR A 105 -8.55 23.52 6.39
C THR A 105 -8.59 22.56 5.21
N THR A 106 -9.73 22.44 4.54
CA THR A 106 -9.91 21.63 3.33
C THR A 106 -9.05 22.15 2.20
N ALA A 107 -9.07 23.46 1.91
CA ALA A 107 -8.25 24.07 0.86
C ALA A 107 -6.75 23.87 1.12
N ARG A 108 -6.28 23.96 2.37
CA ARG A 108 -4.89 23.65 2.73
C ARG A 108 -4.56 22.17 2.53
N GLY A 109 -5.46 21.26 2.91
CA GLY A 109 -5.31 19.82 2.71
C GLY A 109 -5.23 19.45 1.23
N GLU A 110 -6.12 19.99 0.41
CA GLU A 110 -6.17 19.78 -1.03
C GLU A 110 -4.95 20.38 -1.73
N HIS A 111 -4.54 21.60 -1.39
CA HIS A 111 -3.32 22.17 -1.96
C HIS A 111 -2.09 21.32 -1.61
N LYS A 112 -2.01 20.81 -0.37
CA LYS A 112 -0.92 19.90 0.02
C LYS A 112 -0.94 18.60 -0.79
N SER A 113 -2.11 17.99 -1.00
CA SER A 113 -2.21 16.75 -1.77
C SER A 113 -1.86 16.97 -3.26
N VAL A 114 -2.30 18.09 -3.85
CA VAL A 114 -1.94 18.46 -5.23
C VAL A 114 -0.44 18.66 -5.38
N VAL A 115 0.20 19.38 -4.45
CA VAL A 115 1.66 19.58 -4.49
C VAL A 115 2.40 18.26 -4.33
N LEU A 116 1.95 17.37 -3.43
CA LEU A 116 2.54 16.04 -3.29
C LEU A 116 2.40 15.19 -4.57
N ALA A 117 1.23 15.21 -5.22
CA ALA A 117 1.01 14.51 -6.48
C ALA A 117 1.92 15.06 -7.61
N GLN A 118 2.11 16.39 -7.66
CA GLN A 118 3.04 17.01 -8.60
C GLN A 118 4.50 16.62 -8.32
N ILE A 119 4.91 16.55 -7.05
CA ILE A 119 6.25 16.09 -6.66
C ILE A 119 6.45 14.62 -7.10
N GLU A 120 5.47 13.74 -6.86
CA GLU A 120 5.56 12.34 -7.28
C GLU A 120 5.67 12.21 -8.81
N SER A 121 4.83 12.94 -9.55
CA SER A 121 4.88 12.97 -11.02
C SER A 121 6.24 13.48 -11.54
N LYS A 122 6.76 14.57 -10.96
CA LYS A 122 8.08 15.11 -11.31
C LYS A 122 9.22 14.19 -10.89
N SER A 123 9.09 13.46 -9.78
CA SER A 123 10.09 12.49 -9.33
C SER A 123 10.26 11.35 -10.33
N LYS A 124 9.17 10.88 -10.95
CA LYS A 124 9.23 9.84 -12.01
C LYS A 124 10.01 10.30 -13.24
N LEU A 125 10.00 11.60 -13.53
CA LEU A 125 10.77 12.19 -14.64
C LEU A 125 12.28 12.27 -14.34
N LYS A 126 12.69 12.22 -13.06
CA LYS A 126 14.11 12.31 -12.66
C LYS A 126 14.95 11.17 -13.24
N ASP A 127 14.39 9.97 -13.26
CA ASP A 127 15.15 8.75 -13.58
C ASP A 127 15.14 8.41 -15.09
N ILE A 128 14.37 9.15 -15.91
CA ILE A 128 14.23 8.87 -17.36
C ILE A 128 15.57 8.97 -18.09
N VAL A 129 16.43 9.91 -17.70
CA VAL A 129 17.74 10.09 -18.33
C VAL A 129 18.63 8.86 -18.08
N ASP A 130 18.62 8.33 -16.86
CA ASP A 130 19.44 7.16 -16.50
C ASP A 130 18.87 5.88 -17.12
N TYR A 131 17.54 5.71 -17.16
CA TYR A 131 16.91 4.62 -17.89
C TYR A 131 17.23 4.67 -19.39
N THR A 132 17.21 5.85 -20.01
CA THR A 132 17.53 6.00 -21.43
C THR A 132 18.98 5.62 -21.71
N LYS A 133 19.93 6.09 -20.88
CA LYS A 133 21.34 5.68 -20.99
C LYS A 133 21.51 4.17 -20.80
N SER A 134 20.80 3.58 -19.84
CA SER A 134 20.80 2.13 -19.61
C SER A 134 20.27 1.36 -20.82
N MET A 135 19.18 1.81 -21.46
CA MET A 135 18.66 1.19 -22.68
C MET A 135 19.66 1.26 -23.84
N PHE A 136 20.36 2.38 -24.02
CA PHE A 136 21.42 2.48 -25.02
C PHE A 136 22.64 1.60 -24.68
N GLY A 137 23.02 1.53 -23.40
CA GLY A 137 24.08 0.63 -22.92
C GLY A 137 23.73 -0.83 -23.19
N MET A 138 22.54 -1.26 -22.78
CA MET A 138 22.01 -2.61 -23.03
C MET A 138 21.93 -2.92 -24.53
N SER A 139 21.49 -1.97 -25.36
CA SER A 139 21.47 -2.17 -26.82
C SER A 139 22.88 -2.38 -27.40
N LYS A 140 23.89 -1.68 -26.88
CA LYS A 140 25.29 -1.86 -27.28
C LYS A 140 25.82 -3.22 -26.84
N GLU A 141 25.54 -3.63 -25.61
CA GLU A 141 25.93 -4.93 -25.06
C GLU A 141 25.28 -6.10 -25.81
N ILE A 142 24.01 -5.98 -26.21
CA ILE A 142 23.33 -6.97 -27.06
C ILE A 142 24.03 -7.09 -28.41
N ALA A 143 24.42 -5.96 -29.03
CA ALA A 143 25.11 -5.98 -30.32
C ALA A 143 26.49 -6.67 -30.22
N THR A 144 27.26 -6.38 -29.17
CA THR A 144 28.57 -7.05 -28.96
C THR A 144 28.41 -8.53 -28.65
N MET A 145 27.46 -8.89 -27.77
CA MET A 145 27.19 -10.29 -27.42
C MET A 145 26.72 -11.09 -28.64
N ASN A 146 25.87 -10.51 -29.50
CA ASN A 146 25.46 -11.17 -30.73
C ASN A 146 26.64 -11.39 -31.67
N ALA A 147 27.54 -10.41 -31.83
CA ALA A 147 28.73 -10.58 -32.66
C ALA A 147 29.62 -11.72 -32.16
N GLU A 148 29.89 -11.79 -30.85
CA GLU A 148 30.66 -12.87 -30.22
C GLU A 148 29.98 -14.24 -30.39
N ALA A 149 28.65 -14.29 -30.21
CA ALA A 149 27.87 -15.50 -30.43
C ALA A 149 27.94 -15.99 -31.88
N PHE A 150 27.87 -15.08 -32.86
CA PHE A 150 28.01 -15.41 -34.27
C PHE A 150 29.41 -15.94 -34.61
N GLU A 151 30.47 -15.33 -34.07
CA GLU A 151 31.84 -15.84 -34.26
C GLU A 151 32.02 -17.24 -33.68
N LEU A 152 31.53 -17.47 -32.47
CA LEU A 152 31.57 -18.79 -31.83
C LEU A 152 30.78 -19.82 -32.63
N GLN A 153 29.59 -19.45 -33.12
CA GLN A 153 28.76 -20.33 -33.93
C GLN A 153 29.45 -20.70 -35.25
N GLN A 154 30.14 -19.75 -35.91
CA GLN A 154 30.93 -20.04 -37.12
C GLN A 154 32.10 -21.00 -36.82
N LYS A 155 32.82 -20.81 -35.71
CA LYS A 155 33.91 -21.71 -35.29
C LYS A 155 33.41 -23.13 -35.01
N VAL A 156 32.27 -23.26 -34.32
CA VAL A 156 31.64 -24.56 -34.05
C VAL A 156 31.15 -25.22 -35.34
N ALA A 157 30.51 -24.47 -36.25
CA ALA A 157 30.08 -24.98 -37.54
C ALA A 157 31.26 -25.52 -38.37
N LEU A 158 32.36 -24.75 -38.45
CA LEU A 158 33.57 -25.19 -39.14
C LEU A 158 34.15 -26.47 -38.52
N THR A 159 34.21 -26.53 -37.19
CA THR A 159 34.71 -27.71 -36.46
C THR A 159 33.84 -28.94 -36.72
N ALA A 160 32.51 -28.76 -36.79
CA ALA A 160 31.57 -29.83 -37.10
C ALA A 160 31.74 -30.35 -38.53
N GLU A 161 31.92 -29.47 -39.51
CA GLU A 161 32.19 -29.86 -40.90
C GLU A 161 33.51 -30.62 -41.04
N VAL A 162 34.60 -30.10 -40.43
CA VAL A 162 35.91 -30.78 -40.45
C VAL A 162 35.82 -32.15 -39.78
N LYS A 163 35.12 -32.26 -38.65
CA LYS A 163 34.89 -33.55 -37.98
C LYS A 163 34.09 -34.50 -38.87
N SER A 164 33.02 -34.04 -39.52
CA SER A 164 32.21 -34.86 -40.43
C SER A 164 33.06 -35.43 -41.57
N VAL A 165 33.92 -34.60 -42.17
CA VAL A 165 34.87 -35.06 -43.19
C VAL A 165 35.81 -36.10 -42.60
N LEU A 166 36.44 -35.85 -41.44
CA LEU A 166 37.35 -36.81 -40.81
C LEU A 166 36.66 -38.14 -40.47
N ASP A 167 35.45 -38.10 -39.91
CA ASP A 167 34.65 -39.28 -39.61
C ASP A 167 34.32 -40.07 -40.90
N SER A 168 34.11 -39.39 -42.03
CA SER A 168 33.92 -40.04 -43.33
C SER A 168 35.17 -40.75 -43.83
N TRP A 169 36.36 -40.16 -43.63
CA TRP A 169 37.65 -40.80 -43.95
C TRP A 169 37.90 -42.02 -43.09
N VAL A 170 37.63 -41.94 -41.78
CA VAL A 170 37.78 -43.08 -40.86
C VAL A 170 36.83 -44.21 -41.22
N ARG A 171 35.58 -43.90 -41.59
CA ARG A 171 34.61 -44.90 -42.08
C ARG A 171 35.09 -45.56 -43.37
N TYR A 172 35.63 -44.77 -44.30
CA TYR A 172 36.19 -45.28 -45.54
C TYR A 172 37.39 -46.21 -45.27
N GLU A 173 38.34 -45.79 -44.43
CA GLU A 173 39.50 -46.61 -44.04
C GLU A 173 39.07 -47.92 -43.37
N SER A 174 38.11 -47.87 -42.44
CA SER A 174 37.56 -49.06 -41.79
C SER A 174 36.93 -50.01 -42.81
N SER A 175 36.19 -49.49 -43.79
CA SER A 175 35.57 -50.30 -44.85
C SER A 175 36.61 -50.93 -45.77
N VAL A 176 37.66 -50.19 -46.14
CA VAL A 176 38.78 -50.72 -46.93
C VAL A 176 39.50 -51.84 -46.16
N ARG A 177 39.83 -51.63 -44.88
CA ARG A 177 40.44 -52.67 -44.03
C ARG A 177 39.57 -53.91 -43.93
N GLU A 178 38.27 -53.75 -43.72
CA GLU A 178 37.35 -54.89 -43.66
C GLU A 178 37.28 -55.65 -44.99
N ASN A 179 37.27 -54.93 -46.12
CA ASN A 179 37.27 -55.54 -47.46
C ASN A 179 38.59 -56.26 -47.76
N GLU A 180 39.73 -55.68 -47.39
CA GLU A 180 41.05 -56.33 -47.51
C GLU A 180 41.13 -57.60 -46.67
N GLN A 181 40.64 -57.55 -45.43
CA GLN A 181 40.57 -58.73 -44.56
C GLN A 181 39.65 -59.82 -45.15
N LYS A 182 38.49 -59.44 -45.69
CA LYS A 182 37.59 -60.38 -46.38
C LYS A 182 38.24 -60.98 -47.63
N ALA A 183 38.91 -60.17 -48.45
CA ALA A 183 39.59 -60.63 -49.66
C ALA A 183 40.76 -61.57 -49.31
N LEU A 184 41.56 -61.23 -48.30
CA LEU A 184 42.64 -62.07 -47.80
C LEU A 184 42.09 -63.39 -47.24
N ALA A 185 41.04 -63.35 -46.43
CA ALA A 185 40.38 -64.55 -45.91
C ALA A 185 39.83 -65.43 -47.04
N ALA A 186 39.16 -64.85 -48.04
CA ALA A 186 38.67 -65.58 -49.20
C ALA A 186 39.80 -66.22 -50.02
N LYS A 187 40.92 -65.51 -50.21
CA LYS A 187 42.11 -66.05 -50.91
C LYS A 187 42.77 -67.18 -50.12
N VAL A 188 42.91 -67.04 -48.80
CA VAL A 188 43.45 -68.09 -47.93
C VAL A 188 42.54 -69.32 -47.93
N ILE A 189 41.23 -69.14 -47.74
CA ILE A 189 40.24 -70.24 -47.81
C ILE A 189 40.26 -70.91 -49.19
N GLY A 190 40.34 -70.13 -50.28
CA GLY A 190 40.44 -70.64 -51.65
C GLY A 190 41.71 -71.45 -51.89
N ASN A 191 42.86 -70.95 -51.44
CA ASN A 191 44.14 -71.65 -51.52
C ASN A 191 44.12 -72.95 -50.70
N ILE A 192 43.56 -72.94 -49.48
CA ILE A 192 43.41 -74.14 -48.65
C ILE A 192 42.50 -75.16 -49.36
N ARG A 193 41.35 -74.74 -49.91
CA ARG A 193 40.46 -75.65 -50.68
C ARG A 193 41.14 -76.24 -51.91
N ALA A 194 41.91 -75.44 -52.65
CA ALA A 194 42.68 -75.92 -53.80
C ALA A 194 43.78 -76.91 -53.38
N GLN A 195 44.50 -76.63 -52.29
CA GLN A 195 45.49 -77.55 -51.72
C GLN A 195 44.81 -78.83 -51.22
N LEU A 196 43.63 -78.80 -50.60
CA LEU A 196 42.90 -80.00 -50.17
C LEU A 196 42.40 -80.87 -51.34
N THR A 197 42.29 -80.32 -52.54
CA THR A 197 41.86 -81.06 -53.74
C THR A 197 43.04 -81.71 -54.48
N SER A 198 44.28 -81.35 -54.14
CA SER A 198 45.46 -81.92 -54.79
C SER A 198 45.76 -83.34 -54.24
N PRO A 199 46.07 -84.33 -55.10
CA PRO A 199 46.21 -85.73 -54.68
C PRO A 199 47.40 -85.94 -53.71
N LYS A 200 48.47 -85.15 -53.85
CA LYS A 200 49.67 -85.25 -52.99
C LYS A 200 49.40 -84.89 -51.52
N THR A 201 48.63 -83.83 -51.28
CA THR A 201 48.25 -83.41 -49.92
C THR A 201 47.19 -84.31 -49.33
N GLN A 202 46.28 -84.89 -50.13
CA GLN A 202 45.36 -85.92 -49.63
C GLN A 202 46.12 -87.17 -49.16
N GLU A 203 47.11 -87.63 -49.92
CA GLU A 203 47.99 -88.72 -49.52
C GLU A 203 48.80 -88.38 -48.26
N GLU A 204 49.36 -87.17 -48.15
CA GLU A 204 50.08 -86.71 -46.94
C GLU A 204 49.17 -86.61 -45.71
N ILE A 205 47.94 -86.11 -45.85
CA ILE A 205 46.96 -86.04 -44.75
C ILE A 205 46.54 -87.46 -44.33
N VAL A 206 46.25 -88.35 -45.28
CA VAL A 206 45.93 -89.76 -44.96
C VAL A 206 47.12 -90.45 -44.29
N ALA A 207 48.35 -90.20 -44.76
CA ALA A 207 49.57 -90.72 -44.13
C ALA A 207 49.77 -90.16 -42.72
N GLN A 208 49.48 -88.87 -42.50
CA GLN A 208 49.53 -88.25 -41.18
C GLN A 208 48.45 -88.81 -40.25
N CYS A 209 47.21 -88.96 -40.71
CA CYS A 209 46.14 -89.59 -39.94
C CYS A 209 46.46 -91.05 -39.62
N LEU A 210 47.07 -91.82 -40.53
CA LEU A 210 47.53 -93.19 -40.27
C LEU A 210 48.67 -93.23 -39.23
N ARG A 211 49.60 -92.26 -39.27
CA ARG A 211 50.64 -92.10 -38.25
C ARG A 211 50.06 -91.76 -36.88
N ASP A 212 49.09 -90.84 -36.83
CA ASP A 212 48.45 -90.42 -35.58
C ASP A 212 47.57 -91.55 -35.01
N ILE A 213 46.87 -92.31 -35.86
CA ILE A 213 46.14 -93.53 -35.44
C ILE A 213 47.11 -94.61 -34.95
N GLN A 214 48.25 -94.84 -35.63
CA GLN A 214 49.26 -95.78 -35.14
C GLN A 214 49.90 -95.31 -33.83
N ALA A 215 50.07 -94.02 -33.60
CA ALA A 215 50.56 -93.47 -32.35
C ALA A 215 49.54 -93.66 -31.22
N ILE A 216 48.25 -93.41 -31.47
CA ILE A 216 47.17 -93.65 -30.51
C ILE A 216 46.99 -95.15 -30.24
N ALA A 217 47.07 -96.01 -31.25
CA ALA A 217 46.97 -97.46 -31.12
C ALA A 217 48.19 -98.12 -30.48
N LYS A 218 49.35 -97.45 -30.44
CA LYS A 218 50.53 -97.85 -29.64
C LYS A 218 50.49 -97.31 -28.21
N ALA A 219 49.67 -96.28 -27.96
CA ALA A 219 49.46 -95.67 -26.65
C ALA A 219 48.25 -96.27 -25.91
N ALA A 220 47.47 -97.14 -26.57
CA ALA A 220 46.43 -98.00 -25.99
C ALA A 220 46.95 -99.45 -25.92
#